data_AF-A0AA92DZ79-F1
#
_entry.id   AF-A0AA92DZ79-F1
#
_cell.length_a   1.000
_cell.length_b   1.000
_cell.length_c   1.000
_cell.angle_alpha   90.00
_cell.angle_beta   90.00
_cell.angle_gamma   90.00
#
_symmetry.space_group_name_H-M   'P 1'
#
loop_
_entity.id
_entity.type
_entity.pdbx_description
1 polymer ?
#
loop_
_entity_poly.entity_id
_entity_poly.type
_entity_poly.pdbx_seq_one_letter_code
_entity_poly.pdbx_strand_id
1 'polypeptide(L)' 'MRPAPVAYVLDSVLDTFALWRQRTITRRELARLDDRMLHDIGISQFDVEDEISKPFWKA' A
#
# COMPACT_ATOMS: atom_id res chain seq x y z
N MET A 1 0.43 -32.05 16.30
CA MET A 1 1.14 -30.95 16.97
C MET A 1 0.56 -29.64 16.43
N ARG A 2 -0.24 -28.90 17.22
CA ARG A 2 -0.84 -27.63 16.78
C ARG A 2 0.24 -26.54 16.92
N PRO A 3 0.57 -25.76 15.88
CA PRO A 3 1.56 -24.69 16.02
C PRO A 3 1.08 -23.70 17.09
N ALA A 4 2.01 -23.21 17.91
CA ALA A 4 1.68 -22.34 19.03
C ALA A 4 1.07 -21.02 18.52
N PRO A 5 -0.01 -20.51 19.13
CA PRO A 5 -0.74 -19.31 18.68
C PRO A 5 0.14 -18.06 18.54
N VAL A 6 1.29 -18.01 19.24
CA VAL A 6 2.27 -16.92 19.17
C VAL A 6 2.92 -16.83 17.78
N ALA A 7 3.17 -17.96 17.10
CA ALA A 7 3.77 -17.94 15.76
C ALA A 7 2.85 -17.24 14.74
N TYR A 8 1.54 -17.53 14.79
CA TYR A 8 0.55 -16.89 13.92
C TYR A 8 0.43 -15.37 14.15
N VAL A 9 0.53 -14.93 15.41
CA VAL A 9 0.51 -13.49 15.73
C VAL A 9 1.75 -12.80 15.19
N LEU A 10 2.93 -13.41 15.33
CA LEU A 10 4.17 -12.88 14.76
C LEU A 10 4.09 -12.79 13.23
N ASP A 11 3.60 -13.83 12.57
CA ASP A 11 3.41 -13.85 11.12
C ASP A 11 2.44 -12.74 10.68
N SER A 12 1.29 -12.60 11.36
CA SER A 12 0.30 -11.56 11.06
C SER A 12 0.84 -10.14 11.23
N VAL A 13 1.70 -9.93 12.23
CA VAL A 13 2.37 -8.64 12.46
C VAL A 13 3.37 -8.36 11.34
N LEU A 14 4.19 -9.33 10.95
CA LEU A 14 5.14 -9.20 9.85
C LEU A 14 4.43 -8.93 8.52
N ASP A 15 3.33 -9.63 8.25
CA ASP A 15 2.49 -9.41 7.06
C ASP A 15 1.92 -7.99 7.04
N THR A 16 1.49 -7.47 8.19
CA THR A 16 0.98 -6.10 8.32
C THR A 16 2.08 -5.08 8.00
N PHE A 17 3.30 -5.28 8.51
CA PHE A 17 4.44 -4.41 8.18
C PHE A 17 4.83 -4.51 6.70
N ALA A 18 4.82 -5.71 6.12
CA ALA A 18 5.09 -5.92 4.71
C ALA A 18 4.06 -5.20 3.83
N LEU A 19 2.78 -5.26 4.21
CA LEU A 19 1.69 -4.55 3.55
C LEU A 19 1.89 -3.03 3.61
N TRP A 20 2.24 -2.47 4.77
CA TRP A 20 2.51 -1.04 4.90
C TRP A 20 3.71 -0.60 4.04
N ARG A 21 4.76 -1.42 3.98
CA ARG A 21 5.92 -1.18 3.10
C ARG A 21 5.49 -1.19 1.64
N GLN A 22 4.71 -2.18 1.22
CA GLN A 22 4.20 -2.28 -0.15
C GLN A 22 3.37 -1.05 -0.52
N ARG A 23 2.41 -0.66 0.32
CA ARG A 23 1.59 0.55 0.10
C ARG A 23 2.42 1.81 -0.04
N THR A 24 3.45 1.96 0.80
CA THR A 24 4.36 3.10 0.75
C THR A 24 5.11 3.16 -0.59
N ILE A 25 5.56 2.01 -1.11
CA ILE A 25 6.23 1.92 -2.40
C ILE A 25 5.24 2.25 -3.53
N THR A 26 4.07 1.61 -3.54
CA THR A 26 3.04 1.83 -4.57
C THR A 26 2.59 3.28 -4.63
N ARG A 27 2.35 3.95 -3.48
CA ARG A 27 1.99 5.38 -3.46
C ARG A 27 3.10 6.27 -4.01
N ARG A 28 4.37 5.94 -3.76
CA ARG A 28 5.52 6.67 -4.33
C ARG A 28 5.64 6.46 -5.83
N GLU A 29 5.33 5.26 -6.33
CA GLU A 29 5.31 4.99 -7.76
C GLU A 29 4.14 5.70 -8.44
N LEU A 30 2.96 5.68 -7.82
CA LEU A 30 1.77 6.40 -8.29
C LEU A 30 2.03 7.91 -8.39
N ALA A 31 2.69 8.50 -7.39
CA ALA A 31 3.08 9.91 -7.38
C ALA A 31 4.12 10.30 -8.46
N ARG A 32 4.75 9.32 -9.12
CA ARG A 32 5.74 9.56 -10.19
C ARG A 32 5.13 9.43 -11.59
N LEU A 33 3.90 8.95 -11.71
CA LEU A 33 3.23 8.85 -13.00
C LEU A 33 2.90 10.25 -13.51
N ASP A 34 3.13 10.48 -14.80
CA ASP A 34 2.68 11.71 -15.46
C ASP A 34 1.19 11.63 -15.84
N ASP A 35 0.61 12.78 -16.19
CA ASP A 35 -0.82 12.92 -16.50
C ASP A 35 -1.30 11.98 -17.61
N ARG A 36 -0.42 11.71 -18.58
CA ARG A 36 -0.74 10.82 -19.69
C ARG A 36 -0.80 9.38 -19.22
N MET A 37 0.16 8.93 -18.43
CA MET A 37 0.16 7.59 -17.84
C MET A 37 -1.06 7.38 -16.95
N LEU A 38 -1.43 8.38 -16.15
CA LEU A 38 -2.64 8.36 -15.32
C LEU A 38 -3.91 8.24 -16.17
N HIS A 39 -4.00 9.02 -17.25
CA HIS A 39 -5.11 8.93 -18.19
C HIS A 39 -5.19 7.56 -18.89
N ASP A 40 -4.06 6.99 -19.28
CA ASP A 40 -4.00 5.68 -19.95
C ASP A 40 -4.50 4.54 -19.06
N ILE A 41 -4.34 4.64 -17.73
CA ILE A 41 -4.87 3.69 -16.75
C ILE A 41 -6.24 4.11 -16.17
N GLY A 42 -6.80 5.23 -16.64
CA GLY A 42 -8.13 5.72 -16.26
C GLY A 42 -8.24 6.25 -14.82
N ILE A 43 -7.14 6.74 -14.24
CA ILE A 43 -7.11 7.31 -12.88
C ILE A 43 -7.00 8.84 -12.98
N SER A 44 -7.76 9.57 -12.17
CA SER A 44 -7.64 11.03 -12.13
C SER A 44 -6.51 11.49 -11.21
N GLN A 45 -5.95 12.68 -11.46
CA GLN A 45 -4.99 13.30 -10.53
C GLN A 45 -5.54 13.46 -9.12
N PHE A 46 -6.83 13.76 -8.98
CA PHE A 46 -7.48 13.91 -7.69
C PHE A 46 -7.48 12.60 -6.89
N ASP A 47 -7.76 11.47 -7.54
CA ASP A 47 -7.71 10.15 -6.91
C ASP A 47 -6.29 9.78 -6.47
N VAL A 48 -5.29 10.17 -7.26
CA VAL A 48 -3.88 10.01 -6.91
C VAL A 48 -3.53 10.83 -5.69
N GLU A 49 -3.91 12.11 -5.66
CA GLU A 49 -3.65 13.00 -4.53
C GLU A 49 -4.30 12.49 -3.23
N ASP A 50 -5.56 12.03 -3.30
CA ASP A 50 -6.23 11.41 -2.16
C ASP A 50 -5.45 10.16 -1.69
N GLU A 51 -5.09 9.26 -2.61
CA GLU A 51 -4.39 8.01 -2.27
C GLU A 51 -3.01 8.24 -1.65
N ILE A 52 -2.21 9.16 -2.21
CA ILE A 52 -0.84 9.44 -1.70
C ILE A 52 -0.87 10.22 -0.38
N SER A 53 -1.95 10.94 -0.09
CA SER A 53 -2.14 11.64 1.18
C SER A 53 -2.42 10.70 2.35
N LYS A 54 -2.83 9.46 2.07
CA LYS A 54 -3.16 8.48 3.11
C LYS A 54 -1.93 8.10 3.93
N PRO A 55 -2.05 8.06 5.27
CA PRO A 55 -1.01 7.50 6.12
C PRO A 55 -0.68 6.05 5.74
N PHE A 56 0.57 5.61 5.97
CA PHE A 56 1.05 4.29 5.54
C PHE A 56 0.23 3.12 6.11
N TRP A 57 -0.39 3.30 7.28
CA TRP A 57 -1.20 2.26 7.94
C TRP A 57 -2.61 2.14 7.39
N LYS A 58 -3.10 3.15 6.66
CA LYS A 58 -4.49 3.22 6.21
C LYS A 58 -4.62 2.75 4.75
N ALA A 59 -5.68 1.99 4.48
CA ALA A 59 -6.13 1.63 3.14
C ALA A 59 -7.01 2.76 2.58
#